data_AF-A0A821L374-F1
#
_entry.id   AF-A0A821L374-F1
#
_cell.length_a   1.000
_cell.length_b   1.000
_cell.length_c   1.000
_cell.angle_alpha   90.00
_cell.angle_beta   90.00
_cell.angle_gamma   90.00
#
_symmetry.space_group_name_H-M   'P 1'
#
loop_
_entity.id
_entity.type
_entity.pdbx_description
1 polymer ?
#
loop_
_entity_poly.entity_id
_entity_poly.type
_entity_poly.pdbx_seq_one_letter_code
_entity_poly.pdbx_strand_id
1 'polypeptide(L)'
;QDYIWLSKTPCVVDSKDWDSLRARTLNIARLELINDDQHANIFVFNTHLDVTSEEARREQANIVRTTIEQWHNKYLKAVVLLFGDFNSIPKQTSYKTLTSEFLHDT
;
A
#
# COMPACT_ATOMS: atom_id res chain seq x y z
N GLN A 1 12.27 -3.52 -5.95
CA GLN A 1 11.20 -3.71 -6.93
C GLN A 1 10.28 -2.53 -6.76
N ASP A 2 9.98 -1.83 -7.85
CA ASP A 2 9.32 -0.52 -7.78
C ASP A 2 7.79 -0.66 -7.78
N TYR A 3 7.29 -1.89 -7.89
CA TYR A 3 5.88 -2.24 -7.73
C TYR A 3 5.69 -3.73 -7.42
N ILE A 4 4.54 -4.07 -6.86
CA ILE A 4 4.06 -5.45 -6.70
C ILE A 4 2.58 -5.56 -7.10
N TRP A 5 2.13 -6.75 -7.49
CA TRP A 5 0.71 -7.03 -7.70
C TRP A 5 0.02 -7.39 -6.39
N LEU A 6 -1.20 -6.90 -6.19
CA LEU A 6 -1.99 -7.12 -4.97
C LEU A 6 -2.81 -8.39 -5.11
N SER A 7 -2.11 -9.52 -5.10
CA SER A 7 -2.62 -10.88 -5.27
C SER A 7 -1.87 -11.84 -4.35
N LYS A 8 -2.22 -13.13 -4.35
CA LYS A 8 -1.46 -14.18 -3.66
C LYS A 8 -0.07 -14.41 -4.26
N THR A 9 0.17 -13.91 -5.47
CA THR A 9 1.45 -14.04 -6.19
C THR A 9 1.97 -12.67 -6.63
N PRO A 10 2.47 -11.82 -5.70
CA PRO A 10 2.77 -10.41 -5.99
C PRO A 10 3.84 -10.17 -7.07
N CYS A 11 4.68 -11.18 -7.35
CA CYS A 11 5.73 -11.13 -8.35
C CYS A 11 5.27 -11.59 -9.75
N VAL A 12 4.07 -12.14 -9.87
CA VAL A 12 3.53 -12.62 -11.15
C VAL A 12 2.77 -11.49 -11.84
N VAL A 13 3.19 -11.17 -13.06
CA VAL A 13 2.60 -10.11 -13.88
C VAL A 13 1.11 -10.36 -14.09
N ASP A 14 0.30 -9.30 -13.93
CA ASP A 14 -1.15 -9.31 -14.12
C ASP A 14 -1.92 -10.32 -13.24
N SER A 15 -1.33 -10.69 -12.09
CA SER A 15 -1.98 -11.61 -11.15
C SER A 15 -3.11 -10.96 -10.37
N LYS A 16 -4.16 -11.75 -10.12
CA LYS A 16 -5.44 -11.30 -9.57
C LYS A 16 -6.10 -12.42 -8.77
N ASP A 17 -6.65 -12.07 -7.61
CA ASP A 17 -7.32 -12.99 -6.68
C ASP A 17 -8.61 -12.36 -6.12
N TRP A 18 -9.38 -13.16 -5.37
CA TRP A 18 -10.58 -12.74 -4.61
C TRP A 18 -11.66 -12.08 -5.48
N ASP A 19 -11.82 -12.56 -6.70
CA ASP A 19 -12.76 -12.03 -7.70
C ASP A 19 -12.59 -10.53 -7.95
N SER A 20 -11.37 -10.00 -7.76
CA SER A 20 -11.04 -8.64 -8.19
C SER A 20 -11.34 -8.50 -9.68
N LEU A 21 -11.84 -7.35 -10.12
CA LEU A 21 -12.20 -7.14 -11.53
C LEU A 21 -10.96 -7.04 -12.42
N ARG A 22 -9.92 -6.37 -11.94
CA ARG A 22 -8.65 -6.12 -12.64
C ARG A 22 -7.48 -6.39 -11.70
N ALA A 23 -6.35 -6.81 -12.25
CA ALA A 23 -5.12 -6.89 -11.47
C ALA A 23 -4.76 -5.48 -10.94
N ARG A 24 -4.40 -5.41 -9.66
CA ARG A 24 -4.10 -4.15 -8.95
C ARG A 24 -2.64 -4.16 -8.49
N THR A 25 -2.04 -2.98 -8.38
CA THR A 25 -0.63 -2.83 -8.02
C THR A 25 -0.46 -1.90 -6.83
N LEU A 26 0.59 -2.14 -6.06
CA LEU A 26 1.20 -1.17 -5.16
C LEU A 26 2.50 -0.69 -5.80
N ASN A 27 2.56 0.58 -6.19
CA ASN A 27 3.79 1.21 -6.65
C ASN A 27 4.54 1.80 -5.47
N ILE A 28 5.87 1.68 -5.49
CA ILE A 28 6.76 2.05 -4.40
C ILE A 28 7.85 2.97 -4.95
N ALA A 29 8.01 4.14 -4.35
CA ALA A 29 9.11 5.05 -4.63
C ALA A 29 9.83 5.40 -3.33
N ARG A 30 11.16 5.56 -3.43
CA ARG A 30 12.00 6.10 -2.37
C ARG A 30 12.48 7.47 -2.82
N LEU A 31 12.16 8.49 -2.04
CA LEU A 31 12.63 9.85 -2.23
C LEU A 31 13.61 10.19 -1.11
N GLU A 32 14.59 11.03 -1.43
CA GLU A 32 15.59 11.53 -0.48
C GLU A 32 15.46 13.05 -0.41
N LEU A 33 15.41 13.59 0.80
CA LEU A 33 15.41 15.03 1.02
C LEU A 33 16.83 15.58 0.82
N ILE A 34 17.04 16.30 -0.28
CA ILE A 34 18.35 16.82 -0.68
C ILE A 34 18.85 18.02 0.15
N ASN A 35 17.95 18.69 0.87
CA ASN A 35 18.24 19.88 1.67
C ASN A 35 18.16 19.61 3.18
N ASP A 36 18.17 18.34 3.57
CA ASP A 36 18.23 17.91 4.96
C ASP A 36 19.62 17.36 5.25
N ASP A 37 20.31 17.89 6.25
CA ASP A 37 21.64 17.44 6.68
C ASP A 37 21.63 15.95 7.07
N GLN A 38 20.46 15.37 7.38
CA GLN A 38 20.29 13.96 7.71
C GLN A 38 19.88 13.08 6.52
N HIS A 39 19.72 13.64 5.32
CA HIS A 39 19.30 12.92 4.11
C HIS A 39 18.09 12.00 4.37
N ALA A 40 17.07 12.52 5.06
CA ALA A 40 15.92 11.72 5.44
C ALA A 40 15.21 11.13 4.21
N ASN A 41 14.72 9.90 4.40
CA ASN A 41 14.07 9.14 3.35
C ASN A 41 12.55 9.25 3.48
N ILE A 42 11.86 9.41 2.35
CA ILE A 42 10.41 9.33 2.24
C ILE A 42 10.10 8.12 1.36
N PHE A 43 9.39 7.15 1.91
CA PHE A 43 8.83 6.05 1.13
C PHE A 43 7.40 6.38 0.75
N VAL A 44 7.16 6.40 -0.55
CA VAL A 44 5.87 6.70 -1.14
C VAL A 44 5.27 5.42 -1.70
N PHE A 45 4.03 5.16 -1.31
CA PHE A 45 3.23 4.02 -1.72
C PHE A 45 1.95 4.53 -2.39
N ASN A 46 1.72 4.10 -3.63
CA ASN A 46 0.50 4.46 -4.38
C ASN A 46 -0.23 3.19 -4.82
N THR A 47 -1.53 3.13 -4.57
CA THR A 47 -2.38 2.01 -4.98
C THR A 47 -3.75 2.46 -5.49
N HIS A 48 -4.36 1.60 -6.30
CA HIS A 48 -5.77 1.70 -6.64
C HIS A 48 -6.43 0.34 -6.37
N LEU A 49 -7.25 0.25 -5.33
CA LEU A 49 -7.88 -0.99 -4.88
C LEU A 49 -9.06 -1.41 -5.75
N ASP A 50 -9.52 -2.64 -5.59
CA ASP A 50 -10.64 -3.18 -6.35
C ASP A 50 -11.94 -2.38 -6.15
N VAL A 51 -12.71 -2.21 -7.22
CA VAL A 51 -13.97 -1.44 -7.17
C VAL A 51 -15.17 -2.32 -6.83
N THR A 52 -15.14 -3.60 -7.20
CA THR A 52 -16.31 -4.50 -7.13
C THR A 52 -16.31 -5.40 -5.90
N SER A 53 -15.20 -6.08 -5.63
CA SER A 53 -15.09 -7.11 -4.61
C SER A 53 -14.60 -6.51 -3.29
N GLU A 54 -15.46 -6.57 -2.26
CA GLU A 54 -15.09 -6.15 -0.91
C GLU A 54 -14.00 -7.05 -0.31
N GLU A 55 -14.06 -8.36 -0.60
CA GLU A 55 -13.02 -9.31 -0.20
C GLU A 55 -11.68 -8.93 -0.83
N ALA A 56 -11.65 -8.66 -2.14
CA ALA A 56 -10.44 -8.19 -2.81
C ALA A 56 -9.89 -6.92 -2.16
N ARG A 57 -10.73 -5.90 -1.91
CA ARG A 57 -10.27 -4.68 -1.23
C ARG A 57 -9.64 -4.95 0.13
N ARG A 58 -10.25 -5.82 0.94
CA ARG A 58 -9.72 -6.18 2.26
C ARG A 58 -8.35 -6.87 2.15
N GLU A 59 -8.22 -7.88 1.28
CA GLU A 59 -6.97 -8.62 1.14
C GLU A 59 -5.87 -7.78 0.46
N GLN A 60 -6.24 -6.95 -0.51
CA GLN A 60 -5.32 -5.98 -1.11
C GLN A 60 -4.84 -4.96 -0.07
N ALA A 61 -5.73 -4.44 0.78
CA ALA A 61 -5.36 -3.56 1.89
C ALA A 61 -4.43 -4.25 2.91
N ASN A 62 -4.65 -5.54 3.20
CA ASN A 62 -3.76 -6.34 4.04
C ASN A 62 -2.35 -6.44 3.43
N ILE A 63 -2.24 -6.72 2.13
CA ILE A 63 -0.95 -6.78 1.42
C ILE A 63 -0.25 -5.43 1.46
N VAL A 64 -0.98 -4.34 1.22
CA VAL A 64 -0.43 -2.97 1.30
C VAL A 64 0.12 -2.69 2.70
N ARG A 65 -0.69 -2.89 3.75
CA ARG A 65 -0.28 -2.66 5.13
C ARG A 65 0.96 -3.47 5.52
N THR A 66 0.96 -4.76 5.24
CA THR A 66 2.08 -5.66 5.58
C THR A 66 3.34 -5.33 4.80
N THR A 67 3.21 -4.93 3.53
CA THR A 67 4.35 -4.45 2.75
C THR A 67 4.94 -3.19 3.38
N ILE A 68 4.10 -2.20 3.70
CA ILE A 68 4.56 -0.96 4.31
C ILE A 68 5.20 -1.21 5.69
N GLU A 69 4.65 -2.11 6.50
CA GLU A 69 5.21 -2.48 7.80
C GLU A 69 6.63 -3.04 7.67
N GLN A 70 6.89 -3.87 6.65
CA GLN A 70 8.24 -4.37 6.37
C GLN A 70 9.21 -3.24 6.02
N TRP A 71 8.77 -2.26 5.24
CA TRP A 71 9.58 -1.07 4.91
C TRP A 71 9.81 -0.18 6.13
N HIS A 72 8.78 0.08 6.93
CA HIS A 72 8.86 0.87 8.15
C HIS A 72 9.86 0.27 9.14
N ASN A 73 9.78 -1.05 9.39
CA ASN A 73 10.68 -1.76 10.29
C ASN A 73 12.14 -1.78 9.77
N LYS A 74 12.33 -1.80 8.45
CA LYS A 74 13.66 -1.77 7.84
C LYS A 74 14.28 -0.36 7.84
N TYR A 75 13.47 0.69 7.78
CA TYR A 75 13.90 2.08 7.68
C TYR A 75 13.25 2.93 8.77
N LEU A 76 13.63 2.70 10.03
CA LEU A 76 12.98 3.25 11.23
C LEU A 76 12.84 4.79 11.28
N LYS A 77 13.68 5.53 10.55
CA LYS A 77 13.64 7.00 10.49
C LYS A 77 12.94 7.55 9.25
N ALA A 78 12.47 6.69 8.35
CA ALA A 78 11.86 7.12 7.12
C ALA A 78 10.40 7.50 7.32
N VAL A 79 9.98 8.58 6.66
CA VAL A 79 8.57 8.95 6.56
C VAL A 79 7.91 8.01 5.56
N VAL A 80 6.71 7.53 5.90
CA VAL A 80 5.90 6.69 5.03
C VAL A 80 4.67 7.47 4.61
N LEU A 81 4.43 7.52 3.30
CA LEU A 81 3.22 8.10 2.71
C LEU A 81 2.51 7.02 1.90
N LEU A 82 1.26 6.74 2.24
CA LEU A 82 0.35 5.91 1.44
C LEU A 82 -0.76 6.80 0.89
N PHE A 83 -1.00 6.74 -0.42
CA PHE A 83 -2.12 7.41 -1.06
C PHE A 83 -2.67 6.62 -2.24
N GLY A 84 -3.78 7.10 -2.80
CA GLY A 84 -4.36 6.59 -4.02
C GLY A 84 -5.89 6.52 -3.94
N ASP A 85 -6.48 5.66 -4.77
CA ASP A 85 -7.92 5.42 -4.78
C ASP A 85 -8.24 4.07 -4.13
N PHE A 86 -8.72 4.11 -2.89
CA PHE A 86 -9.02 2.92 -2.12
C PHE A 86 -10.39 2.30 -2.46
N ASN A 87 -11.22 2.96 -3.29
CA ASN A 87 -12.62 2.57 -3.55
C ASN A 87 -13.38 2.24 -2.26
N SER A 88 -13.10 2.97 -1.19
CA SER A 88 -13.55 2.65 0.16
C SER A 88 -13.88 3.92 0.92
N ILE A 89 -15.05 3.97 1.54
CA ILE A 89 -15.39 4.98 2.53
C ILE A 89 -14.83 4.59 3.92
N PRO A 90 -14.73 5.53 4.89
CA PRO A 90 -14.15 5.24 6.21
C PRO A 90 -14.81 4.13 7.02
N LYS A 91 -16.08 3.79 6.73
CA LYS A 91 -16.80 2.72 7.43
C LYS A 91 -16.52 1.32 6.86
N GLN A 92 -15.90 1.21 5.69
CA GLN A 92 -15.66 -0.03 4.98
C GLN A 92 -14.35 -0.72 5.39
N THR A 93 -14.25 -1.99 5.06
CA THR A 93 -13.21 -2.92 5.53
C THR A 93 -11.81 -2.49 5.14
N SER A 94 -11.55 -2.11 3.90
CA SER A 94 -10.22 -1.66 3.46
C SER A 94 -9.70 -0.45 4.21
N TYR A 95 -10.54 0.56 4.48
CA TYR A 95 -10.13 1.71 5.30
C TYR A 95 -9.72 1.24 6.71
N LYS A 96 -10.60 0.47 7.38
CA LYS A 96 -10.32 -0.06 8.72
C LYS A 96 -9.06 -0.91 8.76
N THR A 97 -8.82 -1.71 7.71
CA THR A 97 -7.61 -2.52 7.58
C THR A 97 -6.37 -1.66 7.45
N LEU A 98 -6.41 -0.59 6.64
CA LEU A 98 -5.27 0.30 6.48
C LEU A 98 -4.99 1.05 7.79
N THR A 99 -6.02 1.57 8.48
CA THR A 99 -5.86 2.42 9.67
C THR A 99 -5.85 1.68 11.01
N SER A 100 -5.76 0.34 11.03
CA SER A 100 -5.88 -0.44 12.27
C SER A 100 -4.65 -0.39 13.17
N GLU A 101 -3.50 0.03 12.63
CA GLU A 101 -2.21 -0.03 13.32
C GLU A 101 -1.43 1.30 13.18
N PHE A 102 -0.28 1.26 12.51
CA PHE A 102 0.70 2.36 12.42
C PHE A 102 0.40 3.39 11.33
N LEU A 103 -0.55 3.11 10.43
CA LEU A 103 -0.99 4.07 9.41
C LEU A 103 -2.16 4.88 9.98
N HIS A 104 -2.07 6.19 9.81
CA HIS A 104 -3.09 7.13 10.28
C HIS A 104 -3.61 7.94 9.10
N ASP A 105 -4.93 8.14 9.05
CA ASP A 105 -5.55 9.12 8.15
C ASP A 105 -5.43 10.50 8.82
N THR A 106 -4.80 11.46 8.12
CA THR A 106 -4.38 12.77 8.67
C THR A 106 -4.92 13.92 7.85
#